data_AF-A0A0R1QY73-F1
#
_entry.id   AF-A0A0R1QY73-F1
#
_cell.length_a   1.000
_cell.length_b   1.000
_cell.length_c   1.000
_cell.angle_alpha   90.00
_cell.angle_beta   90.00
_cell.angle_gamma   90.00
#
_symmetry.space_group_name_H-M   'P 1'
#
loop_
_entity.id
_entity.type
_entity.pdbx_description
1 polymer ?
#
loop_
_entity_poly.entity_id
_entity_poly.type
_entity_poly.pdbx_seq_one_letter_code
_entity_poly.pdbx_strand_id
1 'polypeptide(L)'
;MTEDKLLYTGKAKNVYQADNEDEVLIVYKDQATALNGKKKEHLPGKGVLDCRISQVVFDYLIQNGIKTHLVKNISDHEQLVKKTDVFPLEVVLRNITSGSLVKKFHVEAGQKLAEPIIEFYYKSDALDDPFINESQIHALGIADKKELEYIKEMTLKVNDLLVPFFAQSDFDLVDFKLEFGKYNGEIILVDEFSPDNCRLWDKTSHHSMDKDVFRKHEGDLVETYHEVLQRLTTK
;
A
#
# COMPACT_ATOMS: atom_id res chain seq x y z
N MET A 1 -13.41 2.55 -21.28
CA MET A 1 -14.00 3.63 -20.46
C MET A 1 -13.78 4.96 -21.15
N THR A 2 -14.75 5.87 -21.17
CA THR A 2 -14.61 7.19 -21.79
C THR A 2 -13.76 8.11 -20.90
N GLU A 3 -12.93 8.97 -21.49
CA GLU A 3 -12.12 9.96 -20.76
C GLU A 3 -12.98 10.87 -19.86
N ASP A 4 -14.24 11.09 -20.24
CA ASP A 4 -15.20 11.97 -19.55
C ASP A 4 -15.50 11.59 -18.09
N LYS A 5 -15.23 10.34 -17.67
CA LYS A 5 -15.44 9.89 -16.29
C LYS A 5 -14.16 9.91 -15.43
N LEU A 6 -13.00 10.31 -15.96
CA LEU A 6 -11.75 10.33 -15.21
C LEU A 6 -11.76 11.46 -14.16
N LEU A 7 -11.63 11.12 -12.89
CA LEU A 7 -11.57 12.08 -11.79
C LEU A 7 -10.12 12.45 -11.43
N TYR A 8 -9.24 11.46 -11.39
CA TYR A 8 -7.85 11.63 -10.97
C TYR A 8 -6.95 10.58 -11.61
N THR A 9 -5.74 10.97 -12.02
CA THR A 9 -4.69 10.05 -12.43
C THR A 9 -3.53 10.12 -11.43
N GLY A 10 -3.32 9.02 -10.71
CA GLY A 10 -2.19 8.85 -9.80
C GLY A 10 -0.98 8.23 -10.51
N LYS A 11 0.05 7.87 -9.73
CA LYS A 11 1.26 7.23 -10.28
C LYS A 11 0.99 5.81 -10.80
N ALA A 12 0.21 5.02 -10.08
CA ALA A 12 -0.05 3.60 -10.42
C ALA A 12 -1.50 3.31 -10.79
N LYS A 13 -2.43 4.22 -10.50
CA LYS A 13 -3.87 3.98 -10.65
C LYS A 13 -4.57 5.19 -11.27
N ASN A 14 -5.68 4.95 -11.96
CA ASN A 14 -6.64 5.97 -12.36
C ASN A 14 -7.91 5.79 -11.53
N VAL A 15 -8.55 6.90 -11.19
CA VAL A 15 -9.82 6.92 -10.45
C VAL A 15 -10.89 7.52 -11.35
N TYR A 16 -11.94 6.75 -11.60
CA TYR A 16 -13.08 7.14 -12.43
C TYR A 16 -14.34 7.28 -11.58
N GLN A 17 -15.24 8.14 -12.04
CA GLN A 17 -16.58 8.24 -11.50
C GLN A 17 -17.35 6.93 -11.75
N ALA A 18 -17.91 6.36 -10.67
CA ALA A 18 -18.86 5.25 -10.78
C ALA A 18 -20.28 5.77 -11.05
N ASP A 19 -21.22 4.85 -11.31
CA ASP A 19 -22.62 5.24 -11.52
C ASP A 19 -23.29 5.68 -10.19
N ASN A 20 -22.81 5.19 -9.05
CA ASN A 20 -23.17 5.65 -7.71
C ASN A 20 -22.22 6.77 -7.26
N GLU A 21 -22.76 7.90 -6.77
CA GLU A 21 -21.97 9.06 -6.36
C GLU A 21 -21.09 8.82 -5.12
N ASP A 22 -21.45 7.83 -4.30
CA ASP A 22 -20.69 7.39 -3.12
C ASP A 22 -19.60 6.35 -3.44
N GLU A 23 -19.40 6.04 -4.73
CA GLU A 23 -18.43 5.05 -5.19
C GLU A 23 -17.53 5.63 -6.28
N VAL A 24 -16.34 5.05 -6.40
CA VAL A 24 -15.41 5.32 -7.50
C VAL A 24 -14.83 4.02 -8.02
N LEU A 25 -14.47 4.02 -9.29
CA LEU A 25 -13.82 2.89 -9.95
C LEU A 25 -12.32 3.14 -10.01
N ILE A 26 -11.55 2.29 -9.35
CA ILE A 26 -10.09 2.26 -9.42
C ILE A 26 -9.67 1.35 -10.56
N VAL A 27 -8.78 1.83 -11.42
CA VAL A 27 -8.17 1.07 -12.51
C VAL A 27 -6.66 1.07 -12.33
N TYR A 28 -6.08 -0.11 -12.18
CA TYR A 28 -4.64 -0.29 -12.01
C TYR A 28 -3.92 -0.15 -13.35
N LYS A 29 -2.78 0.54 -13.35
CA LYS A 29 -1.97 0.78 -14.54
C LYS A 29 -0.75 -0.13 -14.57
N ASP A 30 -0.37 -0.52 -15.78
CA ASP A 30 0.90 -1.17 -16.10
C ASP A 30 2.08 -0.18 -16.06
N GLN A 31 2.13 0.70 -15.05
CA GLN A 31 3.18 1.72 -14.91
C GLN A 31 3.91 1.54 -13.58
N ALA A 32 5.20 1.19 -13.65
CA ALA A 32 6.10 1.30 -12.50
C ALA A 32 6.70 2.70 -12.44
N THR A 33 6.88 3.21 -11.21
CA THR A 33 7.52 4.50 -10.97
C THR A 33 8.57 4.38 -9.88
N ALA A 34 9.69 5.08 -10.04
CA ALA A 34 10.73 5.21 -9.01
C ALA A 34 11.18 6.67 -8.89
N LEU A 35 11.89 6.99 -7.81
CA LEU A 35 12.39 8.34 -7.51
C LEU A 35 11.26 9.38 -7.56
N ASN A 36 10.15 9.06 -6.87
CA ASN A 36 8.94 9.88 -6.83
C ASN A 36 8.41 10.29 -8.21
N GLY A 37 8.28 9.31 -9.12
CA GLY A 37 7.71 9.53 -10.45
C GLY A 37 8.66 10.10 -11.50
N LYS A 38 9.93 10.39 -11.15
CA LYS A 38 10.96 10.82 -12.12
C LYS A 38 11.35 9.72 -13.10
N LYS A 39 11.33 8.46 -12.67
CA LYS A 39 11.42 7.29 -13.55
C LYS A 39 10.02 6.71 -13.73
N LYS A 40 9.59 6.54 -14.97
CA LYS A 40 8.33 5.87 -15.35
C LYS A 40 8.65 4.82 -16.39
N GLU A 41 8.13 3.62 -16.19
CA GLU A 41 8.32 2.50 -17.10
C GLU A 41 7.00 1.76 -17.27
N HIS A 42 6.67 1.42 -18.52
CA HIS A 42 5.49 0.62 -18.81
C HIS A 42 5.85 -0.85 -18.72
N LEU A 43 5.20 -1.58 -17.81
CA LEU A 43 5.44 -2.98 -17.53
C LEU A 43 4.12 -3.74 -17.73
N PRO A 44 3.89 -4.32 -18.93
CA PRO A 44 2.64 -5.00 -19.25
C PRO A 44 2.28 -6.08 -18.22
N GLY A 45 1.02 -6.10 -17.79
CA GLY A 45 0.50 -7.08 -16.81
C GLY A 45 0.75 -6.72 -15.34
N LYS A 46 1.57 -5.71 -15.04
CA LYS A 46 1.81 -5.26 -13.66
C LYS A 46 0.51 -4.85 -12.95
N GLY A 47 -0.35 -4.05 -13.60
CA GLY A 47 -1.57 -3.54 -13.01
C GLY A 47 -2.55 -4.65 -12.66
N VAL A 48 -2.62 -5.69 -13.51
CA VAL A 48 -3.38 -6.92 -13.23
C VAL A 48 -2.85 -7.62 -11.98
N LEU A 49 -1.53 -7.77 -11.87
CA LEU A 49 -0.91 -8.42 -10.71
C LEU A 49 -1.15 -7.66 -9.41
N ASP A 50 -0.97 -6.33 -9.41
CA ASP A 50 -1.25 -5.51 -8.24
C ASP A 50 -2.71 -5.64 -7.80
N CYS A 51 -3.65 -5.53 -8.74
CA CYS A 51 -5.07 -5.61 -8.44
C CYS A 51 -5.43 -6.98 -7.84
N ARG A 52 -4.90 -8.07 -8.41
CA ARG A 52 -5.16 -9.43 -7.91
C ARG A 52 -4.51 -9.69 -6.55
N ILE A 53 -3.28 -9.22 -6.31
CA ILE A 53 -2.64 -9.35 -4.99
C ILE A 53 -3.40 -8.51 -3.96
N SER A 54 -3.74 -7.26 -4.30
CA SER A 54 -4.55 -6.37 -3.47
C SER A 54 -5.89 -6.99 -3.11
N GLN A 55 -6.58 -7.60 -4.08
CA GLN A 55 -7.80 -8.37 -3.83
C GLN A 55 -7.57 -9.47 -2.77
N VAL A 56 -6.56 -10.33 -2.96
CA VAL A 56 -6.29 -11.45 -2.03
C VAL A 56 -6.05 -10.94 -0.60
N VAL A 57 -5.26 -9.86 -0.47
CA VAL A 57 -4.95 -9.27 0.83
C VAL A 57 -6.18 -8.59 1.46
N PHE A 58 -6.93 -7.80 0.70
CA PHE A 58 -8.15 -7.14 1.21
C PHE A 58 -9.24 -8.16 1.56
N ASP A 59 -9.43 -9.22 0.78
CA ASP A 59 -10.38 -10.29 1.09
C ASP A 59 -10.03 -10.94 2.44
N TYR A 60 -8.74 -11.21 2.70
CA TYR A 60 -8.27 -11.72 3.98
C TYR A 60 -8.52 -10.71 5.13
N LEU A 61 -8.19 -9.43 4.94
CA LEU A 61 -8.40 -8.40 5.96
C LEU A 61 -9.89 -8.22 6.30
N ILE A 62 -10.77 -8.22 5.29
CA ILE A 62 -12.22 -8.11 5.47
C ILE A 62 -12.75 -9.32 6.25
N GLN A 63 -12.30 -10.54 5.91
CA GLN A 63 -12.67 -11.75 6.65
C GLN A 63 -12.25 -11.70 8.12
N ASN A 64 -11.19 -10.96 8.45
CA ASN A 64 -10.70 -10.74 9.80
C ASN A 64 -11.21 -9.42 10.44
N GLY A 65 -12.28 -8.85 9.88
CA GLY A 65 -13.02 -7.73 10.47
C GLY A 65 -12.38 -6.36 10.29
N ILE A 66 -11.46 -6.19 9.34
CA ILE A 66 -10.97 -4.86 8.94
C ILE A 66 -11.99 -4.21 8.01
N LYS A 67 -12.44 -3.01 8.38
CA LYS A 67 -13.31 -2.19 7.52
C LYS A 67 -12.48 -1.55 6.41
N THR A 68 -12.89 -1.74 5.17
CA THR A 68 -12.20 -1.21 3.99
C THR A 68 -13.13 -0.45 3.05
N HIS A 69 -12.54 0.27 2.10
CA HIS A 69 -13.28 0.89 0.99
C HIS A 69 -13.74 -0.10 -0.09
N LEU A 70 -13.22 -1.34 -0.11
CA LEU A 70 -13.49 -2.28 -1.21
C LEU A 70 -14.97 -2.68 -1.20
N VAL A 71 -15.66 -2.45 -2.31
CA VAL A 71 -17.05 -2.88 -2.52
C VAL A 71 -17.07 -4.18 -3.30
N LYS A 72 -16.40 -4.22 -4.45
CA LYS A 72 -16.25 -5.43 -5.28
C LYS A 72 -15.10 -5.30 -6.29
N ASN A 73 -14.51 -6.43 -6.64
CA ASN A 73 -13.61 -6.55 -7.79
C ASN A 73 -14.44 -6.65 -9.07
N ILE A 74 -14.17 -5.81 -10.06
CA ILE A 74 -14.94 -5.73 -11.32
C ILE A 74 -14.30 -6.59 -12.40
N SER A 75 -12.98 -6.52 -12.50
CA SER A 75 -12.16 -7.30 -13.41
C SER A 75 -10.82 -7.60 -12.75
N ASP A 76 -9.87 -8.11 -13.52
CA ASP A 76 -8.53 -8.44 -13.04
C ASP A 76 -7.63 -7.21 -12.80
N HIS A 77 -8.07 -6.01 -13.19
CA HIS A 77 -7.35 -4.74 -13.01
C HIS A 77 -8.24 -3.58 -12.53
N GLU A 78 -9.49 -3.85 -12.15
CA GLU A 78 -10.47 -2.83 -11.77
C GLU A 78 -11.21 -3.18 -10.48
N GLN A 79 -11.34 -2.21 -9.58
CA GLN A 79 -12.02 -2.35 -8.30
C GLN A 79 -13.02 -1.21 -8.07
N LEU A 80 -14.25 -1.56 -7.71
CA LEU A 80 -15.23 -0.60 -7.25
C LEU A 80 -15.04 -0.40 -5.74
N VAL A 81 -14.86 0.85 -5.33
CA VAL A 81 -14.58 1.21 -3.95
C VAL A 81 -15.45 2.37 -3.49
N LYS A 82 -15.66 2.49 -2.18
CA LYS A 82 -16.32 3.63 -1.55
C LYS A 82 -15.50 4.88 -1.82
N LYS A 83 -16.17 5.97 -2.17
CA LYS A 83 -15.60 7.32 -2.23
C LYS A 83 -15.42 7.82 -0.80
N THR A 84 -14.19 8.19 -0.43
CA THR A 84 -13.85 8.57 0.96
C THR A 84 -13.11 9.90 1.01
N ASP A 85 -13.20 10.57 2.15
CA ASP A 85 -12.35 11.72 2.47
C ASP A 85 -11.01 11.20 3.00
N VAL A 86 -10.05 11.01 2.09
CA VAL A 86 -8.73 10.43 2.40
C VAL A 86 -7.90 11.39 3.26
N PHE A 87 -7.33 10.89 4.36
CA PHE A 87 -6.33 11.65 5.10
C PHE A 87 -5.09 11.82 4.22
N PRO A 88 -4.52 13.03 4.10
CA PRO A 88 -3.29 13.25 3.33
C PRO A 88 -2.05 12.71 4.07
N LEU A 89 -2.11 11.46 4.50
CA LEU A 89 -1.10 10.76 5.28
C LEU A 89 -0.82 9.38 4.69
N GLU A 90 0.45 9.12 4.48
CA GLU A 90 0.98 7.79 4.27
C GLU A 90 1.45 7.24 5.62
N VAL A 91 0.85 6.14 6.08
CA VAL A 91 1.16 5.51 7.36
C VAL A 91 2.06 4.31 7.10
N VAL A 92 3.34 4.46 7.38
CA VAL A 92 4.36 3.43 7.11
C VAL A 92 4.65 2.66 8.40
N LEU A 93 4.46 1.35 8.38
CA LEU A 93 4.87 0.46 9.47
C LEU A 93 6.08 -0.37 9.05
N ARG A 94 7.05 -0.54 9.96
CA ARG A 94 8.27 -1.31 9.72
C ARG A 94 8.46 -2.40 10.77
N ASN A 95 8.69 -3.63 10.32
CA ASN A 95 9.05 -4.78 11.15
C ASN A 95 10.56 -5.08 11.12
N ILE A 96 11.22 -4.78 10.00
CA ILE A 96 12.63 -5.05 9.75
C ILE A 96 13.29 -3.76 9.23
N THR A 97 14.53 -3.49 9.63
CA THR A 97 15.27 -2.31 9.17
C THR A 97 15.54 -2.39 7.66
N SER A 98 14.99 -1.46 6.90
CA SER A 98 15.17 -1.41 5.45
C SER A 98 15.05 0.03 4.90
N GLY A 99 15.25 0.19 3.59
CA GLY A 99 14.82 1.37 2.84
C GLY A 99 15.30 2.70 3.42
N SER A 100 14.37 3.64 3.60
CA SER A 100 14.66 4.98 4.12
C SER A 100 15.07 4.98 5.60
N LEU A 101 14.64 4.01 6.40
CA LEU A 101 15.01 3.93 7.82
C LEU A 101 16.52 3.71 7.99
N VAL A 102 17.07 2.74 7.25
CA VAL A 102 18.51 2.43 7.20
C VAL A 102 19.32 3.68 6.82
N LYS A 103 18.88 4.40 5.78
CA LYS A 103 19.56 5.62 5.32
C LYS A 103 19.49 6.75 6.35
N LYS A 104 18.32 6.94 6.99
CA LYS A 104 18.04 8.05 7.92
C LYS A 104 18.81 7.91 9.23
N PHE A 105 18.90 6.70 9.78
CA PHE A 105 19.49 6.45 11.10
C PHE A 105 20.84 5.74 11.05
N HIS A 106 21.34 5.39 9.85
CA HIS A 106 22.61 4.70 9.67
C HIS A 106 22.71 3.38 10.46
N VAL A 107 21.60 2.63 10.48
CA VAL A 107 21.50 1.31 11.10
C VAL A 107 21.73 0.21 10.07
N GLU A 108 22.10 -0.99 10.52
CA GLU A 108 22.26 -2.14 9.63
C GLU A 108 20.91 -2.56 9.03
N ALA A 109 20.90 -2.98 7.76
CA ALA A 109 19.72 -3.50 7.08
C ALA A 109 19.45 -4.95 7.47
N GLY A 110 18.17 -5.34 7.54
CA GLY A 110 17.77 -6.72 7.85
C GLY A 110 17.66 -7.05 9.33
N GLN A 111 17.82 -6.07 10.22
CA GLN A 111 17.63 -6.27 11.65
C GLN A 111 16.12 -6.30 11.98
N LYS A 112 15.67 -7.39 12.60
CA LYS A 112 14.32 -7.48 13.14
C LYS A 112 14.17 -6.50 14.31
N LEU A 113 13.15 -5.65 14.24
CA LEU A 113 12.85 -4.69 15.29
C LEU A 113 12.18 -5.39 16.48
N ALA A 114 12.50 -4.95 17.69
CA ALA A 114 11.88 -5.45 18.92
C ALA A 114 10.38 -5.09 18.98
N GLU A 115 10.05 -3.91 18.46
CA GLU A 115 8.68 -3.39 18.29
C GLU A 115 8.58 -2.75 16.90
N PRO A 116 7.43 -2.86 16.20
CA PRO A 116 7.25 -2.22 14.92
C PRO A 116 7.29 -0.69 15.06
N ILE A 117 7.92 -0.02 14.08
CA ILE A 117 7.95 1.44 14.03
C ILE A 117 6.82 1.92 13.13
N ILE A 118 6.05 2.91 13.58
CA ILE A 118 5.11 3.66 12.73
C ILE A 118 5.68 5.04 12.42
N GLU A 119 5.80 5.36 11.13
CA GLU A 119 6.18 6.66 10.61
C GLU A 119 5.02 7.25 9.79
N PHE A 120 4.87 8.57 9.83
CA PHE A 120 3.92 9.29 8.98
C PHE A 120 4.66 10.11 7.93
N TYR A 121 4.11 10.15 6.73
CA TYR A 121 4.55 11.02 5.65
C TYR A 121 3.36 11.81 5.11
N TYR A 122 3.54 13.12 4.91
CA TYR A 122 2.50 13.98 4.36
C TYR A 122 2.36 13.72 2.87
N LYS A 123 1.20 13.23 2.44
CA LYS A 123 0.97 12.82 1.06
C LYS A 123 0.93 14.04 0.14
N SER A 124 2.02 14.29 -0.57
CA SER A 124 2.17 15.40 -1.50
C SER A 124 3.29 15.11 -2.50
N ASP A 125 2.91 14.68 -3.70
CA ASP A 125 3.83 14.43 -4.81
C ASP A 125 4.74 15.64 -5.08
N ALA A 126 4.21 16.85 -4.95
CA ALA A 126 4.94 18.11 -5.16
C ALA A 126 6.03 18.38 -4.10
N LEU A 127 5.90 17.80 -2.91
CA LEU A 127 6.83 17.97 -1.79
C LEU A 127 7.68 16.73 -1.52
N ASP A 128 7.60 15.71 -2.38
CA ASP A 128 8.30 14.43 -2.21
C ASP A 128 7.92 13.69 -0.92
N ASP A 129 6.62 13.73 -0.60
CA ASP A 129 6.00 13.03 0.53
C ASP A 129 6.80 13.18 1.85
N PRO A 130 6.95 14.41 2.38
CA PRO A 130 7.89 14.65 3.47
C PRO A 130 7.46 13.96 4.77
N PHE A 131 8.43 13.52 5.57
CA PHE A 131 8.18 13.00 6.91
C PHE A 131 7.45 14.04 7.76
N ILE A 132 6.43 13.60 8.49
CA ILE A 132 5.64 14.42 9.40
C ILE A 132 5.47 13.71 10.74
N ASN A 133 5.57 14.43 11.85
CA ASN A 133 5.35 13.85 13.18
C ASN A 133 3.92 14.17 13.69
N GLU A 134 3.51 13.52 14.78
CA GLU A 134 2.16 13.71 15.35
C GLU A 134 1.87 15.18 15.71
N SER A 135 2.85 15.90 16.25
CA SER A 135 2.66 17.32 16.62
C SER A 135 2.36 18.20 15.41
N GLN A 136 2.98 17.93 14.27
CA GLN A 136 2.74 18.63 13.01
C GLN A 136 1.39 18.22 12.40
N ILE A 137 1.04 16.94 12.45
CA ILE A 137 -0.28 16.42 12.01
C ILE A 137 -1.41 17.18 12.74
N HIS A 138 -1.29 17.31 14.06
CA HIS A 138 -2.28 18.02 14.87
C HIS A 138 -2.27 19.53 14.61
N ALA A 139 -1.09 20.15 14.57
CA ALA A 139 -0.98 21.60 14.38
C ALA A 139 -1.48 22.07 13.00
N LEU A 140 -1.36 21.22 11.98
CA LEU A 140 -1.85 21.48 10.63
C LEU A 140 -3.32 21.05 10.42
N GLY A 141 -3.97 20.49 11.44
CA GLY A 141 -5.37 20.06 11.35
C GLY A 141 -5.61 18.88 10.40
N ILE A 142 -4.60 18.04 10.18
CA ILE A 142 -4.70 16.89 9.27
C ILE A 142 -5.53 15.76 9.91
N ALA A 143 -5.27 15.47 11.18
CA ALA A 143 -6.04 14.52 11.98
C ALA A 143 -6.02 14.96 13.45
N ASP A 144 -7.13 14.73 14.15
CA ASP A 144 -7.18 14.93 15.60
C ASP A 144 -6.50 13.78 16.36
N LYS A 145 -6.36 13.92 17.68
CA LYS A 145 -5.69 12.92 18.54
C LYS A 145 -6.37 11.55 18.52
N LYS A 146 -7.71 11.51 18.50
CA LYS A 146 -8.48 10.27 18.52
C LYS A 146 -8.38 9.57 17.17
N GLU A 147 -8.44 10.33 16.09
CA GLU A 147 -8.30 9.82 14.73
C GLU A 147 -6.90 9.22 14.52
N LEU A 148 -5.86 9.93 14.95
CA LEU A 148 -4.49 9.47 14.82
C LEU A 148 -4.22 8.23 15.68
N GLU A 149 -4.77 8.16 16.90
CA GLU A 149 -4.66 6.97 17.74
C GLU A 149 -5.35 5.77 17.10
N TYR A 150 -6.57 5.93 16.60
CA TYR A 150 -7.28 4.88 15.88
C TYR A 150 -6.51 4.40 14.63
N ILE A 151 -5.92 5.32 13.87
CA ILE A 151 -5.09 4.98 12.72
C ILE A 151 -3.90 4.11 13.13
N LYS A 152 -3.19 4.47 14.21
CA LYS A 152 -2.05 3.67 14.72
C LYS A 152 -2.49 2.28 15.18
N GLU A 153 -3.56 2.22 16.00
CA GLU A 153 -4.12 0.95 16.48
C GLU A 153 -4.52 0.05 15.30
N MET A 154 -5.18 0.61 14.29
CA MET A 154 -5.59 -0.13 13.10
C MET A 154 -4.38 -0.58 12.27
N THR A 155 -3.35 0.25 12.12
CA THR A 155 -2.11 -0.12 11.43
C THR A 155 -1.39 -1.28 12.13
N LEU A 156 -1.31 -1.28 13.47
CA LEU A 156 -0.77 -2.39 14.24
C LEU A 156 -1.62 -3.66 14.07
N LYS A 157 -2.95 -3.53 14.13
CA LYS A 157 -3.87 -4.66 13.91
C LYS A 157 -3.71 -5.26 12.51
N VAL A 158 -3.55 -4.43 11.48
CA VAL A 158 -3.27 -4.88 10.11
C VAL A 158 -1.92 -5.61 10.07
N ASN A 159 -0.89 -5.09 10.74
CA ASN A 159 0.41 -5.78 10.83
C ASN A 159 0.30 -7.17 11.47
N ASP A 160 -0.41 -7.26 12.61
CA ASP A 160 -0.59 -8.53 13.34
C ASP A 160 -1.32 -9.59 12.52
N LEU A 161 -2.19 -9.17 11.60
CA LEU A 161 -2.85 -10.05 10.64
C LEU A 161 -1.94 -10.41 9.46
N LEU A 162 -1.21 -9.43 8.90
CA LEU A 162 -0.47 -9.62 7.66
C LEU A 162 0.87 -10.33 7.84
N VAL A 163 1.57 -10.14 8.97
CA VAL A 163 2.82 -10.86 9.25
C VAL A 163 2.64 -12.38 9.18
N PRO A 164 1.69 -13.01 9.91
CA PRO A 164 1.47 -14.45 9.79
C PRO A 164 0.85 -14.85 8.44
N PHE A 165 0.06 -13.99 7.80
CA PHE A 165 -0.49 -14.25 6.48
C PHE A 165 0.61 -14.42 5.42
N PHE A 166 1.56 -13.48 5.33
CA PHE A 166 2.69 -13.57 4.40
C PHE A 166 3.67 -14.67 4.77
N ALA A 167 3.87 -14.94 6.07
CA ALA A 167 4.74 -16.01 6.53
C ALA A 167 4.27 -17.42 6.11
N GLN A 168 2.97 -17.62 5.85
CA GLN A 168 2.43 -18.88 5.32
C GLN A 168 2.83 -19.15 3.87
N SER A 169 3.23 -18.11 3.14
CA SER A 169 3.69 -18.17 1.75
C SER A 169 5.21 -17.94 1.64
N ASP A 170 5.94 -18.23 2.73
CA ASP A 170 7.40 -18.09 2.83
C ASP A 170 7.91 -16.67 2.53
N PHE A 171 7.16 -15.65 2.95
CA PHE A 171 7.59 -14.25 2.89
C PHE A 171 7.79 -13.64 4.28
N ASP A 172 8.81 -12.81 4.41
CA ASP A 172 8.96 -11.84 5.50
C ASP A 172 8.33 -10.51 5.08
N LEU A 173 7.34 -10.04 5.85
CA LEU A 173 6.75 -8.70 5.68
C LEU A 173 7.65 -7.66 6.36
N VAL A 174 8.54 -7.05 5.58
CA VAL A 174 9.60 -6.14 6.04
C VAL A 174 9.03 -4.81 6.52
N ASP A 175 8.24 -4.16 5.67
CA ASP A 175 7.50 -2.94 5.94
C ASP A 175 6.35 -2.77 4.94
N PHE A 176 5.41 -1.88 5.25
CA PHE A 176 4.33 -1.52 4.33
C PHE A 176 3.80 -0.12 4.61
N LYS A 177 3.05 0.40 3.64
CA LYS A 177 2.39 1.70 3.71
C LYS A 177 0.88 1.53 3.56
N LEU A 178 0.11 2.13 4.46
CA LEU A 178 -1.34 2.22 4.38
C LEU A 178 -1.80 3.66 4.19
N GLU A 179 -2.98 3.82 3.62
CA GLU A 179 -3.73 5.07 3.58
C GLU A 179 -5.10 4.84 4.22
N PHE A 180 -5.65 5.87 4.87
CA PHE A 180 -6.95 5.82 5.53
C PHE A 180 -7.85 6.93 5.02
N GLY A 181 -9.16 6.73 5.06
CA GLY A 181 -10.14 7.74 4.71
C GLY A 181 -11.38 7.66 5.57
N LYS A 182 -12.13 8.75 5.64
CA LYS A 182 -13.44 8.80 6.30
C LYS A 182 -14.54 8.43 5.32
N TYR A 183 -15.45 7.57 5.77
CA TYR A 183 -16.68 7.24 5.07
C TYR A 183 -17.81 7.20 6.08
N ASN A 184 -18.83 8.05 5.90
CA ASN A 184 -19.95 8.18 6.85
C ASN A 184 -19.52 8.38 8.31
N GLY A 185 -18.44 9.14 8.53
CA GLY A 185 -17.88 9.42 9.85
C GLY A 185 -17.00 8.32 10.44
N GLU A 186 -16.84 7.17 9.77
CA GLU A 186 -15.95 6.09 10.18
C GLU A 186 -14.62 6.14 9.43
N ILE A 187 -13.51 5.86 10.13
CA ILE A 187 -12.19 5.70 9.50
C ILE A 187 -12.03 4.26 9.02
N ILE A 188 -11.77 4.11 7.72
CA ILE A 188 -11.60 2.82 7.06
C ILE A 188 -10.28 2.76 6.28
N LEU A 189 -9.79 1.55 6.05
CA LEU A 189 -8.60 1.30 5.21
C LEU A 189 -8.95 1.55 3.74
N VAL A 190 -8.10 2.29 3.04
CA VAL A 190 -8.30 2.66 1.62
C VAL A 190 -7.04 2.36 0.78
N ASP A 191 -7.06 2.76 -0.48
CA ASP A 191 -6.02 2.55 -1.49
C ASP A 191 -5.84 1.09 -1.94
N GLU A 192 -4.67 0.48 -1.71
CA GLU A 192 -4.33 -0.87 -2.16
C GLU A 192 -3.44 -1.58 -1.13
N PHE A 193 -3.19 -2.88 -1.32
CA PHE A 193 -2.07 -3.57 -0.69
C PHE A 193 -1.40 -4.51 -1.69
N SER A 194 -0.26 -4.13 -2.23
CA SER A 194 0.48 -4.91 -3.22
C SER A 194 1.98 -4.75 -3.01
N PRO A 195 2.84 -5.47 -3.75
CA PRO A 195 4.28 -5.29 -3.61
C PRO A 195 4.77 -3.92 -4.13
N ASP A 196 3.88 -3.06 -4.65
CA ASP A 196 4.18 -1.65 -4.90
C ASP A 196 4.22 -0.79 -3.63
N ASN A 197 3.47 -1.17 -2.59
CA ASN A 197 3.34 -0.42 -1.33
C ASN A 197 3.73 -1.22 -0.07
N CYS A 198 4.28 -2.42 -0.23
CA CYS A 198 4.97 -3.16 0.82
C CYS A 198 6.35 -3.63 0.37
N ARG A 199 7.19 -4.01 1.34
CA ARG A 199 8.42 -4.76 1.11
C ARG A 199 8.23 -6.19 1.59
N LEU A 200 8.48 -7.12 0.68
CA LEU A 200 8.39 -8.55 0.91
C LEU A 200 9.75 -9.14 0.59
N TRP A 201 10.31 -9.89 1.51
CA TRP A 201 11.50 -10.69 1.24
C TRP A 201 11.13 -12.17 1.22
N ASP A 202 11.72 -12.91 0.28
CA ASP A 202 11.68 -14.37 0.35
C ASP A 202 12.39 -14.83 1.64
N LYS A 203 11.73 -15.67 2.43
CA LYS A 203 12.18 -16.04 3.77
C LYS A 203 13.47 -16.88 3.78
N THR A 204 13.80 -17.52 2.66
CA THR A 204 14.98 -18.40 2.55
C THR A 204 16.18 -17.65 1.98
N SER A 205 15.98 -16.94 0.87
CA SER A 205 17.03 -16.23 0.14
C SER A 205 17.22 -14.78 0.60
N HIS A 206 16.24 -14.21 1.31
CA HIS A 206 16.15 -12.79 1.64
C HIS A 206 16.20 -11.85 0.42
N HIS A 207 15.87 -12.38 -0.76
CA HIS A 207 15.74 -11.57 -1.98
C HIS A 207 14.46 -10.74 -1.95
N SER A 208 14.52 -9.54 -2.54
CA SER A 208 13.37 -8.65 -2.68
C SER A 208 12.31 -9.30 -3.58
N MET A 209 11.06 -9.34 -3.12
CA MET A 209 9.89 -9.85 -3.83
C MET A 209 8.88 -8.71 -4.07
N ASP A 210 9.39 -7.49 -4.21
CA ASP A 210 8.62 -6.26 -4.24
C ASP A 210 9.24 -5.23 -5.22
N LYS A 211 8.68 -4.02 -5.25
CA LYS A 211 9.13 -2.93 -6.13
C LYS A 211 10.60 -2.57 -6.01
N ASP A 212 11.29 -2.94 -4.93
CA ASP A 212 12.74 -2.80 -4.82
C ASP A 212 13.50 -3.57 -5.91
N VAL A 213 12.95 -4.65 -6.48
CA VAL A 213 13.53 -5.35 -7.66
C VAL A 213 13.72 -4.36 -8.82
N PHE A 214 12.69 -3.55 -9.08
CA PHE A 214 12.74 -2.50 -10.10
C PHE A 214 13.62 -1.31 -9.70
N ARG A 215 13.59 -0.90 -8.42
CA ARG A 215 14.37 0.24 -7.93
C ARG A 215 15.87 -0.03 -7.95
N LYS A 216 16.28 -1.28 -7.70
CA LYS A 216 17.67 -1.71 -7.59
C LYS A 216 18.20 -2.43 -8.85
N HIS A 217 17.34 -2.63 -9.85
CA HIS A 217 17.68 -3.34 -11.08
C HIS A 217 18.12 -4.80 -10.84
N GLU A 218 17.42 -5.50 -9.96
CA GLU A 218 17.76 -6.85 -9.50
C GLU A 218 17.07 -7.97 -10.30
N GLY A 219 16.10 -7.65 -11.16
CA GLY A 219 15.36 -8.65 -11.94
C GLY A 219 14.13 -8.10 -12.66
N ASP A 220 13.28 -9.01 -13.14
CA ASP A 220 11.99 -8.70 -13.76
C ASP A 220 10.89 -8.54 -12.70
N LEU A 221 10.28 -7.36 -12.65
CA LEU A 221 9.26 -7.04 -11.65
C LEU A 221 7.95 -7.82 -11.88
N VAL A 222 7.57 -8.05 -13.13
CA VAL A 222 6.32 -8.73 -13.48
C VAL A 222 6.42 -10.21 -13.14
N GLU A 223 7.54 -10.86 -13.45
CA GLU A 223 7.81 -12.24 -13.03
C GLU A 223 7.82 -12.37 -11.50
N THR A 224 8.45 -11.42 -10.81
CA THR A 224 8.47 -11.37 -9.33
C THR A 224 7.04 -11.31 -8.77
N TYR A 225 6.18 -10.44 -9.31
CA TYR A 225 4.81 -10.28 -8.82
C TYR A 225 3.93 -11.48 -9.17
N HIS A 226 4.18 -12.14 -10.31
CA HIS A 226 3.55 -13.43 -10.64
C HIS A 226 3.86 -14.48 -9.57
N GLU A 227 5.11 -14.59 -9.16
CA GLU A 227 5.53 -15.52 -8.10
C GLU A 227 4.86 -15.19 -6.76
N VAL A 228 4.82 -13.91 -6.37
CA VAL A 228 4.10 -13.48 -5.16
C VAL A 228 2.64 -13.92 -5.21
N LEU A 229 1.93 -13.61 -6.29
CA LEU A 229 0.53 -14.00 -6.44
C LEU A 229 0.34 -15.52 -6.42
N GLN A 230 1.23 -16.28 -7.08
CA GLN A 230 1.18 -17.73 -7.09
C GLN A 230 1.32 -18.30 -5.67
N ARG A 231 2.31 -17.86 -4.90
CA ARG A 231 2.53 -18.34 -3.53
C ARG A 231 1.41 -17.94 -2.56
N LEU A 232 0.79 -16.78 -2.75
CA LEU A 232 -0.36 -16.34 -1.94
C LEU A 232 -1.66 -17.12 -2.23
N THR A 233 -1.80 -17.67 -3.44
CA THR A 233 -3.02 -18.36 -3.88
C THR A 233 -2.92 -19.88 -3.85
N THR A 234 -1.70 -20.43 -3.80
CA THR A 234 -1.46 -21.87 -3.74
C THR A 234 -1.28 -22.27 -2.27
N LYS A 235 -2.31 -22.88 -1.69
CA LYS A 235 -2.30 -23.46 -0.33
C LYS A 235 -2.09 -24.97 -0.38
#